data_AF-A0A2G2MRX7-F1
#
_entry.id   AF-A0A2G2MRX7-F1
#
_cell.length_a   1.000
_cell.length_b   1.000
_cell.length_c   1.000
_cell.angle_alpha   90.00
_cell.angle_beta   90.00
_cell.angle_gamma   90.00
#
_symmetry.space_group_name_H-M   'P 1'
#
loop_
_entity.id
_entity.type
_entity.pdbx_description
1 polymer ?
#
loop_
_entity_poly.entity_id
_entity_poly.type
_entity_poly.pdbx_seq_one_letter_code
_entity_poly.pdbx_strand_id
1 'polypeptide(L)'
;MVSLADCNREISELMLILKTEIKMLRAGKFNRIAQSSQLKTEKIKALAFVLGKIEPGKSVQHYKTHLGPRLARLKNLSMENGLLLRSITNGVKSVQQRILVLENREAQVGAYGRHGNALSFEEQATASEKTF
;
A
#
# COMPACT_ATOMS: atom_id res chain seq x y z
N MET A 1 27.52 -9.92 23.13
CA MET A 1 26.86 -8.65 23.52
C MET A 1 26.26 -8.04 22.27
N VAL A 2 24.96 -7.72 22.27
CA VAL A 2 24.32 -7.00 21.16
C VAL A 2 24.59 -5.51 21.36
N SER A 3 25.18 -4.87 20.35
CA SER A 3 25.58 -3.47 20.43
C SER A 3 24.50 -2.55 19.84
N LEU A 4 24.48 -1.29 20.28
CA LEU A 4 23.70 -0.22 19.67
C LEU A 4 24.05 -0.03 18.18
N ALA A 5 25.27 -0.40 17.78
CA ALA A 5 25.68 -0.44 16.38
C ALA A 5 24.84 -1.44 15.55
N ASP A 6 24.47 -2.58 16.15
CA ASP A 6 23.66 -3.61 15.49
C ASP A 6 22.22 -3.11 15.30
N CYS A 7 21.63 -2.45 16.29
CA CYS A 7 20.33 -1.79 16.16
C CYS A 7 20.34 -0.75 15.03
N ASN A 8 21.39 0.07 15.00
CA ASN A 8 21.53 1.14 14.02
C ASN A 8 21.69 0.59 12.61
N ARG A 9 22.42 -0.51 12.46
CA ARG A 9 22.57 -1.22 11.19
C ARG A 9 21.22 -1.74 10.71
N GLU A 10 20.50 -2.48 11.55
CA GLU A 10 19.20 -3.06 11.18
C GLU A 10 18.17 -1.98 10.82
N ILE A 11 18.09 -0.87 11.56
CA ILE A 11 17.20 0.26 11.22
C ILE A 11 17.61 0.89 9.89
N SER A 12 18.91 1.03 9.61
CA SER A 12 19.39 1.64 8.37
C SER A 12 19.09 0.76 7.16
N GLU A 13 19.26 -0.56 7.29
CA GLU A 13 18.90 -1.53 6.27
C GLU A 13 17.39 -1.52 6.02
N LEU A 14 16.55 -1.46 7.06
CA LEU A 14 15.09 -1.38 6.94
C LEU A 14 14.65 -0.07 6.24
N MET A 15 15.30 1.05 6.57
CA MET A 15 15.07 2.32 5.88
C MET A 15 15.44 2.25 4.39
N LEU A 16 16.51 1.54 4.04
CA LEU A 16 16.93 1.38 2.65
C LEU A 16 15.88 0.57 1.87
N ILE A 17 15.38 -0.53 2.46
CA ILE A 17 14.32 -1.34 1.85
C ILE A 17 13.04 -0.53 1.65
N LEU A 18 12.64 0.29 2.63
CA LEU A 18 11.46 1.15 2.48
C LEU A 18 11.65 2.20 1.38
N LYS A 19 12.83 2.83 1.30
CA LYS A 19 13.13 3.81 0.23
C LYS A 19 13.13 3.18 -1.16
N THR A 20 13.71 1.99 -1.31
CA THR A 20 13.69 1.29 -2.60
C THR A 20 12.27 0.90 -2.99
N GLU A 21 11.45 0.47 -2.03
CA GLU A 21 10.04 0.19 -2.25
C GLU A 21 9.25 1.43 -2.69
N ILE A 22 9.41 2.58 -2.01
CA ILE A 22 8.80 3.85 -2.42
C ILE A 22 9.17 4.17 -3.88
N LYS A 23 10.46 4.03 -4.22
CA LYS A 23 10.95 4.28 -5.58
C LYS A 23 10.34 3.32 -6.61
N MET A 24 10.20 2.04 -6.26
CA MET A 24 9.57 1.04 -7.13
C MET A 24 8.07 1.27 -7.31
N LEU A 25 7.35 1.60 -6.24
CA LEU A 25 5.92 1.92 -6.27
C LEU A 25 5.64 3.15 -7.14
N ARG A 26 6.43 4.21 -6.98
CA ARG A 26 6.34 5.42 -7.83
C ARG A 26 6.66 5.13 -9.30
N ALA A 27 7.53 4.16 -9.57
CA ALA A 27 7.87 3.73 -10.92
C ALA A 27 6.90 2.67 -11.49
N GLY A 28 5.85 2.28 -10.77
CA GLY A 28 4.90 1.25 -11.20
C GLY A 28 5.49 -0.16 -11.31
N LYS A 29 6.62 -0.43 -10.64
CA LYS A 29 7.33 -1.73 -10.72
C LYS A 29 6.87 -2.66 -9.59
N PHE A 30 5.86 -3.47 -9.86
CA PHE A 30 5.25 -4.35 -8.84
C PHE A 30 5.93 -5.71 -8.67
N ASN A 31 6.72 -6.14 -9.66
CA ASN A 31 7.28 -7.50 -9.75
C ASN A 31 8.20 -7.89 -8.57
N ARG A 32 8.73 -6.92 -7.82
CA ARG A 32 9.66 -7.14 -6.70
C ARG A 32 9.08 -6.80 -5.32
N ILE A 33 7.80 -6.44 -5.25
CA ILE A 33 7.16 -6.07 -3.97
C ILE A 33 7.05 -7.27 -3.03
N ALA A 34 6.72 -8.46 -3.55
CA ALA A 34 6.64 -9.68 -2.75
C ALA A 34 7.99 -10.02 -2.08
N GLN A 35 9.10 -9.93 -2.83
CA GLN A 35 10.45 -10.13 -2.31
C GLN A 35 10.82 -9.06 -1.27
N SER A 36 10.47 -7.79 -1.52
CA SER A 36 10.66 -6.70 -0.56
C SER A 36 9.88 -6.92 0.75
N SER A 37 8.68 -7.50 0.67
CA SER A 37 7.85 -7.82 1.83
C SER A 37 8.47 -8.90 2.73
N GLN A 38 9.02 -9.95 2.12
CA GLN A 38 9.75 -11.01 2.85
C GLN A 38 10.96 -10.44 3.57
N LEU A 39 11.81 -9.69 2.86
CA LEU A 39 13.00 -9.05 3.43
C LEU A 39 12.66 -8.07 4.56
N LYS A 40 11.58 -7.29 4.44
CA LYS A 40 11.09 -6.43 5.53
C LYS A 40 10.70 -7.23 6.76
N THR A 41 10.00 -8.36 6.58
CA THR A 41 9.52 -9.18 7.70
C THR A 41 10.70 -9.79 8.47
N GLU A 42 11.71 -10.29 7.76
CA GLU A 42 12.94 -10.79 8.36
C GLU A 42 13.68 -9.71 9.14
N LYS A 43 13.80 -8.50 8.56
CA LYS A 43 14.48 -7.37 9.19
C LYS A 43 13.74 -6.80 10.40
N ILE A 44 12.40 -6.81 10.37
CA ILE A 44 11.59 -6.45 11.55
C ILE A 44 11.81 -7.46 12.68
N LYS A 45 11.84 -8.77 12.38
CA LYS A 45 12.12 -9.80 13.39
C LYS A 45 13.51 -9.66 13.99
N ALA A 46 14.53 -9.42 13.15
CA ALA A 46 15.89 -9.17 13.59
C ALA A 46 15.97 -7.91 14.48
N LEU A 47 15.33 -6.82 14.08
CA LEU A 47 15.28 -5.59 14.88
C LEU A 47 14.56 -5.79 16.22
N ALA A 48 13.44 -6.51 16.25
CA ALA A 48 12.71 -6.81 17.48
C ALA A 48 13.55 -7.65 18.45
N PHE A 49 14.27 -8.65 17.94
CA PHE A 49 15.19 -9.47 18.73
C PHE A 49 16.35 -8.65 19.30
N VAL A 50 16.93 -7.77 18.50
CA VAL A 50 18.04 -6.90 18.89
C VAL A 50 17.57 -5.86 19.93
N LEU A 51 16.38 -5.27 19.76
CA LEU A 51 15.78 -4.35 20.73
C LEU A 51 15.41 -5.06 22.06
N GLY A 52 14.92 -6.29 22.02
CA GLY A 52 14.58 -7.07 23.21
C GLY A 52 15.79 -7.48 24.06
N LYS A 53 17.00 -7.39 23.50
CA LYS A 53 18.27 -7.68 24.19
C LYS A 53 18.93 -6.45 24.80
N ILE A 54 18.41 -5.24 24.55
CA ILE A 54 18.92 -4.02 25.16
C ILE A 54 18.38 -3.94 26.59
N GLU A 55 19.26 -3.87 27.58
CA GLU A 55 18.87 -3.74 28.99
C GLU A 55 18.01 -2.48 29.21
N PRO A 56 16.85 -2.61 29.90
CA PRO A 56 15.90 -1.52 30.08
C PRO A 56 16.38 -0.36 30.98
N GLY A 57 17.51 -0.52 31.69
CA GLY A 57 17.97 0.43 32.72
C GLY A 57 19.02 1.47 32.29
N LYS A 58 19.89 1.16 31.32
CA LYS A 58 21.04 2.04 30.94
C LYS A 58 20.78 2.90 29.70
N SER A 59 19.59 2.80 29.11
CA SER A 59 19.41 3.04 27.67
C SER A 59 18.42 4.17 27.34
N VAL A 60 17.73 4.77 28.30
CA VAL A 60 16.62 5.71 28.03
C VAL A 60 17.11 6.98 27.32
N GLN A 61 18.21 7.58 27.80
CA GLN A 61 18.76 8.79 27.19
C GLN A 61 19.33 8.49 25.79
N HIS A 62 20.05 7.38 25.62
CA HIS A 62 20.62 6.94 24.34
C HIS A 62 19.55 6.52 23.33
N TYR A 63 18.45 5.91 23.80
CA TYR A 63 17.29 5.61 22.97
C TYR A 63 16.66 6.89 22.46
N LYS A 64 16.45 7.89 23.33
CA LYS A 64 15.89 9.20 22.93
C LYS A 64 16.78 9.98 21.96
N THR A 65 18.10 9.96 22.13
CA THR A 65 19.02 10.77 21.30
C THR A 65 19.38 10.10 19.97
N HIS A 66 19.58 8.79 19.93
CA HIS A 66 20.11 8.13 18.72
C HIS A 66 19.08 7.26 18.00
N LEU A 67 18.30 6.46 18.73
CA LEU A 67 17.34 5.53 18.13
C LEU A 67 16.00 6.21 17.81
N GLY A 68 15.53 7.10 18.67
CA GLY A 68 14.23 7.79 18.58
C GLY A 68 14.03 8.52 17.25
N PRO A 69 14.94 9.42 16.83
CA PRO A 69 14.82 10.11 15.54
C PRO A 69 14.81 9.16 14.34
N ARG A 70 15.59 8.07 14.42
CA ARG A 70 15.67 7.06 13.34
C ARG A 70 14.40 6.22 13.26
N LEU A 71 13.84 5.81 14.39
CA LEU A 71 12.56 5.09 14.46
C LEU A 71 11.40 5.99 14.01
N ALA A 72 11.40 7.26 14.38
CA ALA A 72 10.43 8.24 13.88
C ALA A 72 10.51 8.38 12.35
N ARG A 73 11.73 8.45 11.80
CA ARG A 73 11.94 8.50 10.35
C ARG A 73 11.51 7.20 9.66
N LEU A 74 11.77 6.05 10.27
CA LEU A 74 11.34 4.75 9.77
C LEU A 74 9.80 4.66 9.72
N LYS A 75 9.13 5.13 10.79
CA LYS A 75 7.66 5.23 10.85
C LYS A 75 7.13 6.11 9.72
N ASN A 76 7.72 7.27 9.48
CA ASN A 76 7.29 8.17 8.41
C ASN A 76 7.42 7.52 7.03
N LEU A 77 8.55 6.85 6.74
CA LEU A 77 8.74 6.11 5.49
C LEU A 77 7.73 4.97 5.33
N SER A 78 7.42 4.27 6.42
CA SER A 78 6.41 3.22 6.41
C SER A 78 5.00 3.77 6.14
N MET A 79 4.66 4.93 6.72
CA MET A 79 3.38 5.60 6.46
C MET A 79 3.27 6.04 5.01
N GLU A 80 4.32 6.63 4.45
CA GLU A 80 4.37 7.02 3.04
C GLU A 80 4.15 5.83 2.10
N ASN A 81 4.83 4.71 2.34
CA ASN A 81 4.61 3.47 1.59
C ASN A 81 3.17 2.98 1.70
N GLY A 82 2.57 3.02 2.90
CA GLY A 82 1.18 2.64 3.11
C GLY A 82 0.19 3.52 2.33
N LEU A 83 0.43 4.83 2.28
CA LEU A 83 -0.37 5.77 1.50
C LEU A 83 -0.25 5.50 -0.01
N LEU A 84 0.96 5.25 -0.51
CA LEU A 84 1.19 4.90 -1.91
C LEU A 84 0.46 3.61 -2.29
N LEU A 85 0.57 2.56 -1.48
CA LEU A 85 -0.13 1.29 -1.70
C LEU A 85 -1.65 1.46 -1.70
N ARG A 86 -2.19 2.28 -0.79
CA ARG A 86 -3.63 2.58 -0.76
C ARG A 86 -4.07 3.33 -2.02
N SER A 87 -3.30 4.33 -2.45
CA SER A 87 -3.57 5.08 -3.69
C SER A 87 -3.58 4.15 -4.91
N ILE A 88 -2.58 3.27 -5.03
CA ILE A 88 -2.48 2.29 -6.11
C ILE A 88 -3.67 1.33 -6.10
N THR A 89 -4.02 0.80 -4.93
CA THR A 89 -5.19 -0.10 -4.78
C THR A 89 -6.48 0.57 -5.23
N ASN A 90 -6.69 1.84 -4.87
CA ASN A 90 -7.86 2.60 -5.30
C ASN A 90 -7.87 2.83 -6.81
N GLY A 91 -6.71 3.12 -7.41
CA GLY A 91 -6.56 3.23 -8.86
C GLY A 91 -6.92 1.93 -9.57
N VAL A 92 -6.40 0.79 -9.11
CA VAL A 92 -6.73 -0.54 -9.66
C VAL A 92 -8.23 -0.83 -9.58
N LYS A 93 -8.86 -0.56 -8.43
CA LYS A 93 -10.32 -0.72 -8.28
C LYS A 93 -11.11 0.14 -9.25
N SER A 94 -10.71 1.40 -9.44
CA SER A 94 -11.37 2.30 -10.39
C SER A 94 -11.22 1.80 -11.83
N VAL A 95 -10.04 1.29 -12.21
CA VAL A 95 -9.81 0.70 -13.54
C VAL A 95 -10.65 -0.57 -13.72
N GLN A 96 -10.70 -1.45 -12.72
CA GLN A 96 -11.56 -2.65 -12.77
C GLN A 96 -13.04 -2.29 -12.93
N GLN A 97 -13.53 -1.30 -12.20
CA GLN A 97 -14.91 -0.81 -12.37
C GLN A 97 -15.16 -0.27 -13.77
N ARG A 98 -14.19 0.45 -14.36
CA ARG A 98 -14.32 0.94 -15.74
C ARG A 98 -14.34 -0.20 -16.75
N ILE A 99 -13.52 -1.23 -16.57
CA ILE A 99 -13.52 -2.43 -17.43
C ILE A 99 -14.89 -3.12 -17.35
N LEU A 100 -15.42 -3.34 -16.15
CA LEU A 100 -16.75 -3.94 -15.97
C LEU A 100 -17.87 -3.11 -16.62
N VAL A 101 -17.82 -1.78 -16.54
CA VAL A 101 -18.78 -0.90 -17.22
C VAL A 101 -18.65 -1.00 -18.73
N LEU A 102 -17.43 -1.08 -19.27
CA LEU A 102 -17.21 -1.26 -20.71
C LEU A 102 -17.70 -2.62 -21.19
N GLU A 103 -17.39 -3.71 -20.47
CA GLU A 103 -17.89 -5.06 -20.77
C GLU A 103 -19.42 -5.10 -20.77
N ASN A 104 -20.06 -4.49 -19.75
CA ASN A 104 -21.52 -4.43 -19.68
C ASN A 104 -22.14 -3.58 -20.80
N ARG A 105 -21.49 -2.47 -21.20
CA ARG A 105 -21.93 -1.66 -22.33
C ARG A 105 -21.79 -2.41 -23.65
N GLU A 106 -20.65 -3.07 -23.89
CA GLU A 106 -20.43 -3.90 -25.08
C GLU A 106 -21.45 -5.05 -25.16
N ALA A 107 -21.76 -5.69 -24.03
CA ALA A 107 -22.82 -6.69 -23.95
C ALA A 107 -24.21 -6.12 -24.27
N GLN A 108 -24.50 -4.87 -23.88
CA GLN A 108 -25.75 -4.18 -24.22
C GLN A 108 -25.82 -3.79 -25.71
N VAL A 109 -24.70 -3.41 -26.35
CA VAL A 109 -24.69 -3.08 -27.80
C VAL A 109 -24.86 -4.34 -28.67
N GLY A 110 -24.49 -5.52 -28.16
CA GLY A 110 -24.65 -6.81 -28.85
C GLY A 110 -26.07 -7.38 -28.87
N ALA A 111 -27.01 -6.82 -28.09
CA ALA A 111 -28.40 -7.24 -28.07
C ALA A 111 -29.19 -6.58 -29.21
N TYR A 112 -28.99 -7.05 -30.44
CA TYR A 112 -29.89 -6.74 -31.55
C TYR A 112 -31.16 -7.58 -31.41
N GLY A 113 -32.34 -6.94 -31.49
CA GLY A 113 -33.58 -7.69 -31.65
C GLY A 113 -33.56 -8.52 -32.94
N ARG A 114 -34.46 -9.50 -33.09
CA ARG A 114 -34.62 -10.33 -34.32
C ARG A 114 -34.74 -9.54 -35.65
N HIS A 115 -34.92 -8.22 -35.58
CA HIS A 115 -35.08 -7.31 -36.72
C HIS A 115 -33.91 -6.30 -36.86
N GLY A 116 -32.79 -6.47 -36.14
CA GLY A 116 -31.60 -5.61 -36.29
C GLY A 116 -31.68 -4.23 -35.60
N ASN A 117 -32.76 -3.96 -34.87
CA ASN A 117 -32.87 -2.72 -34.08
C ASN A 117 -32.11 -2.86 -32.76
N ALA A 118 -31.31 -1.84 -32.42
CA ALA A 118 -30.61 -1.74 -31.15
C ALA A 118 -31.62 -1.65 -30.00
N LEU A 119 -31.56 -2.58 -29.05
CA LEU A 119 -32.38 -2.54 -27.84
C LEU A 119 -31.75 -1.58 -26.84
N SER A 120 -32.12 -0.31 -26.90
CA SER A 120 -31.83 0.64 -25.81
C SER A 120 -32.71 0.28 -24.62
N PHE A 121 -32.14 -0.31 -23.57
CA PHE A 121 -32.82 -0.39 -22.28
C PHE A 121 -32.72 0.98 -21.61
N GLU A 122 -33.77 1.79 -21.73
CA GLU A 122 -33.96 2.95 -20.86
C GLU A 122 -34.29 2.43 -19.45
N GLU A 123 -33.28 2.37 -18.58
CA GLU A 123 -33.51 2.20 -17.15
C GLU A 123 -34.33 3.38 -16.64
N GLN A 124 -35.52 3.06 -16.11
CA GLN A 124 -36.48 3.98 -15.52
C GLN A 124 -35.82 4.89 -14.49
N ALA A 125 -35.62 6.16 -14.86
CA ALA A 125 -35.47 7.25 -13.91
C ALA A 125 -36.85 7.62 -13.34
N THR A 126 -37.46 6.74 -12.54
CA THR A 126 -38.52 7.17 -11.61
C THR A 126 -37.85 7.77 -10.38
N ALA A 127 -37.29 8.96 -10.58
CA ALA A 127 -37.02 9.88 -9.48
C ALA A 127 -38.37 10.22 -8.85
N SER A 128 -38.57 9.75 -7.61
CA SER A 128 -39.67 10.10 -6.72
C SER A 128 -40.05 11.57 -6.86
N GLU A 129 -41.20 11.80 -7.48
CA GLU A 129 -41.82 13.12 -7.58
C GLU A 129 -42.20 13.58 -6.18
N LYS A 130 -41.85 14.82 -5.86
CA LYS A 130 -42.25 15.52 -4.63
C LYS A 130 -43.77 15.59 -4.59
N THR A 131 -44.36 15.24 -3.45
CA THR A 131 -45.68 15.77 -3.06
C THR A 131 -45.56 16.44 -1.70
N PHE A 132 -46.18 17.61 -1.65
CA PHE A 132 -46.27 18.59 -0.58
C PHE A 132 -46.74 18.03 0.77
#